data_AF-A0A4Q3W3N2-F1
#
_entry.id   AF-A0A4Q3W3N2-F1
#
_cell.length_a   1.000
_cell.length_b   1.000
_cell.length_c   1.000
_cell.angle_alpha   90.00
_cell.angle_beta   90.00
_cell.angle_gamma   90.00
#
_symmetry.space_group_name_H-M   'P 1'
#
loop_
_entity.id
_entity.type
_entity.pdbx_description
1 polymer ?
#
loop_
_entity_poly.entity_id
_entity_poly.type
_entity_poly.pdbx_seq_one_letter_code
_entity_poly.pdbx_strand_id
1 'polypeptide(L)'
;MAYVENITQPLIKTLGHTAGLPIHQLAGHAANLEFWVGEVAHAFEVIDGYPQRFRKMQQSQRRYSEENGRPYGWGSPVRSGTQDHELKELRRQVAEAMVRVLSRCHKHGLIDDAELERLSHKLSLSPENIKREK
;
A
#
# COMPACT_ATOMS: atom_id res chain seq x y z
N MET A 1 5.06 -8.68 -13.53
CA MET A 1 4.49 -7.89 -12.43
C MET A 1 5.10 -8.33 -11.13
N ALA A 2 5.64 -7.39 -10.38
CA ALA A 2 6.17 -7.68 -9.06
C ALA A 2 5.00 -7.94 -8.11
N TYR A 3 5.14 -8.90 -7.19
CA TYR A 3 4.12 -9.22 -6.18
C TYR A 3 3.56 -7.98 -5.46
N VAL A 4 4.41 -6.96 -5.25
CA VAL A 4 4.03 -5.68 -4.65
C VAL A 4 2.93 -4.98 -5.47
N GLU A 5 3.06 -4.93 -6.80
CA GLU A 5 2.06 -4.31 -7.69
C GLU A 5 0.72 -5.05 -7.63
N ASN A 6 0.75 -6.38 -7.54
CA ASN A 6 -0.45 -7.21 -7.49
C ASN A 6 -1.30 -6.94 -6.23
N ILE A 7 -0.68 -6.48 -5.15
CA ILE A 7 -1.38 -6.11 -3.91
C ILE A 7 -1.79 -4.65 -3.94
N THR A 8 -0.88 -3.75 -4.35
CA THR A 8 -1.11 -2.31 -4.21
C THR A 8 -2.06 -1.76 -5.26
N GLN A 9 -2.00 -2.24 -6.51
CA GLN A 9 -2.81 -1.68 -7.60
C GLN A 9 -4.32 -1.89 -7.41
N PRO A 10 -4.81 -3.09 -7.02
CA PRO A 10 -6.24 -3.26 -6.70
C PRO A 10 -6.69 -2.37 -5.55
N LEU A 11 -5.87 -2.22 -4.51
CA LEU A 11 -6.18 -1.38 -3.35
C LEU A 11 -6.27 0.10 -3.75
N ILE A 12 -5.30 0.62 -4.50
CA ILE A 12 -5.31 2.00 -5.03
C ILE A 12 -6.59 2.26 -5.83
N LYS A 13 -6.95 1.36 -6.74
CA LYS A 13 -8.17 1.49 -7.55
C LYS A 13 -9.43 1.47 -6.69
N THR A 14 -9.49 0.57 -5.71
CA THR A 14 -10.65 0.42 -4.82
C THR A 14 -10.83 1.66 -3.93
N LEU A 15 -9.76 2.16 -3.32
CA LEU A 15 -9.78 3.38 -2.51
C LEU A 15 -10.11 4.61 -3.36
N GLY A 16 -9.52 4.70 -4.56
CA GLY A 16 -9.83 5.77 -5.52
C GLY A 16 -11.30 5.78 -5.93
N HIS A 17 -11.88 4.62 -6.20
CA HIS A 17 -13.31 4.48 -6.49
C HIS A 17 -14.17 4.85 -5.26
N THR A 18 -13.81 4.35 -4.08
CA THR A 18 -14.50 4.63 -2.81
C THR A 18 -14.56 6.13 -2.53
N ALA A 19 -13.43 6.82 -2.71
CA ALA A 19 -13.34 8.27 -2.58
C ALA A 19 -14.20 9.03 -3.60
N GLY A 20 -14.70 8.39 -4.65
CA GLY A 20 -15.59 8.94 -5.67
C GLY A 20 -17.08 8.68 -5.44
N LEU A 21 -17.47 7.80 -4.52
CA LEU A 21 -18.86 7.38 -4.31
C LEU A 21 -19.81 8.50 -3.83
N PRO A 22 -21.11 8.46 -4.16
CA PRO A 22 -22.12 9.30 -3.51
C PRO A 22 -22.13 9.14 -1.98
N ILE A 23 -22.51 10.18 -1.23
CA ILE A 23 -22.39 10.21 0.23
C ILE A 23 -23.08 9.02 0.95
N HIS A 24 -24.24 8.59 0.48
CA HIS A 24 -24.97 7.46 1.08
C HIS A 24 -24.24 6.12 0.91
N GLN A 25 -23.48 5.95 -0.18
CA GLN A 25 -22.63 4.77 -0.39
C GLN A 25 -21.32 4.90 0.38
N LEU A 26 -20.73 6.11 0.39
CA LEU A 26 -19.53 6.41 1.17
C LEU A 26 -19.74 6.11 2.66
N ALA A 27 -20.93 6.40 3.22
CA ALA A 27 -21.27 6.07 4.60
C ALA A 27 -21.12 4.57 4.92
N GLY A 28 -21.45 3.67 3.99
CA GLY A 28 -21.23 2.23 4.15
C GLY A 28 -19.74 1.85 4.18
N HIS A 29 -18.89 2.59 3.48
CA HIS A 29 -17.43 2.42 3.56
C HIS A 29 -16.83 3.09 4.80
N ALA A 30 -17.42 4.20 5.28
CA ALA A 30 -16.99 4.89 6.49
C ALA A 30 -17.08 3.98 7.71
N ALA A 31 -18.16 3.19 7.83
CA ALA A 31 -18.32 2.18 8.87
C ALA A 31 -17.23 1.08 8.84
N ASN A 32 -16.52 0.94 7.71
CA ASN A 32 -15.47 -0.06 7.49
C ASN A 32 -14.07 0.56 7.41
N LEU A 33 -13.85 1.80 7.89
CA LEU A 33 -12.55 2.47 7.78
C LEU A 33 -11.41 1.73 8.48
N GLU A 34 -11.67 1.03 9.58
CA GLU A 34 -10.67 0.18 10.24
C GLU A 34 -10.10 -0.89 9.31
N PHE A 35 -10.97 -1.54 8.53
CA PHE A 35 -10.56 -2.54 7.55
C PHE A 35 -9.68 -1.89 6.47
N TRP A 36 -10.12 -0.77 5.90
CA TRP A 36 -9.36 -0.07 4.85
C TRP A 36 -8.01 0.45 5.36
N VAL A 37 -7.94 0.95 6.59
CA VAL A 37 -6.68 1.33 7.22
C VAL A 37 -5.78 0.12 7.44
N GLY A 38 -6.34 -1.03 7.83
CA GLY A 38 -5.59 -2.29 7.93
C GLY A 38 -4.99 -2.72 6.58
N GLU A 39 -5.77 -2.67 5.50
CA GLU A 39 -5.29 -2.99 4.15
C GLU A 39 -4.16 -2.05 3.70
N VAL A 40 -4.26 -0.75 3.99
CA VAL A 40 -3.22 0.24 3.69
C VAL A 40 -1.96 0.01 4.52
N ALA A 41 -2.11 -0.29 5.81
CA ALA A 41 -0.98 -0.60 6.68
C ALA A 41 -0.24 -1.85 6.17
N HIS A 42 -0.98 -2.91 5.82
CA HIS A 42 -0.42 -4.11 5.22
C HIS A 42 0.30 -3.81 3.90
N ALA A 43 -0.29 -2.99 3.03
CA ALA A 43 0.35 -2.56 1.79
C ALA A 43 1.69 -1.83 2.04
N PHE A 44 1.76 -0.96 3.05
CA PHE A 44 3.02 -0.31 3.43
C PHE A 44 4.07 -1.32 3.92
N GLU A 45 3.71 -2.28 4.76
CA GLU A 45 4.63 -3.35 5.19
C GLU A 45 5.15 -4.20 4.02
N VAL A 46 4.27 -4.48 3.05
CA VAL A 46 4.66 -5.17 1.82
C VAL A 46 5.63 -4.32 1.01
N ILE A 47 5.38 -3.03 0.81
CA ILE A 47 6.28 -2.17 0.04
C ILE A 47 7.62 -2.01 0.76
N ASP A 48 7.60 -1.60 2.02
CA ASP A 48 8.79 -1.23 2.79
C ASP A 48 9.68 -2.46 3.09
N GLY A 49 9.07 -3.64 3.28
CA GLY A 49 9.79 -4.89 3.47
C GLY A 49 10.28 -5.57 2.19
N TYR A 50 9.87 -5.10 1.00
CA TYR A 50 10.20 -5.76 -0.27
C TYR A 50 11.70 -5.89 -0.53
N PRO A 51 12.54 -4.84 -0.38
CA PRO A 51 13.97 -4.94 -0.70
C PRO A 51 14.67 -6.04 0.09
N GLN A 52 14.33 -6.20 1.38
CA GLN A 52 14.90 -7.24 2.23
C GLN A 52 14.43 -8.64 1.79
N ARG A 53 13.13 -8.82 1.52
CA ARG A 53 12.59 -10.11 1.05
C ARG A 53 13.20 -10.52 -0.29
N PHE A 54 13.37 -9.55 -1.19
CA PHE A 54 14.00 -9.78 -2.49
C PHE A 54 15.47 -10.20 -2.37
N ARG A 55 16.26 -9.53 -1.51
CA ARG A 55 17.65 -9.95 -1.23
C ARG A 55 17.74 -11.36 -0.66
N LYS A 56 16.89 -11.69 0.33
CA LYS A 56 16.83 -13.04 0.92
C LYS A 56 16.53 -14.10 -0.15
N MET A 57 15.55 -13.82 -1.01
CA MET A 57 15.20 -14.70 -2.14
C MET A 57 16.39 -14.93 -3.09
N GLN A 58 17.10 -13.87 -3.48
CA GLN A 58 18.29 -14.01 -4.35
C GLN A 58 19.41 -14.80 -3.67
N GLN A 59 19.67 -14.55 -2.39
CA GLN A 59 20.69 -15.27 -1.61
C GLN A 59 20.37 -16.77 -1.56
N SER A 60 19.13 -17.14 -1.27
CA SER A 60 18.70 -18.54 -1.26
C SER A 60 18.85 -19.21 -2.62
N GLN A 61 18.52 -18.52 -3.71
CA GLN A 61 18.68 -19.05 -5.08
C GLN A 61 20.16 -19.23 -5.46
N ARG A 62 21.03 -18.30 -5.07
CA ARG A 62 22.49 -18.41 -5.28
C ARG A 62 23.05 -19.62 -4.54
N ARG A 63 22.74 -19.72 -3.24
CA ARG A 63 23.18 -20.83 -2.40
C ARG A 63 22.77 -22.19 -2.96
N TYR A 64 21.51 -22.33 -3.37
CA TYR A 64 21.04 -23.57 -4.01
C TYR A 64 21.82 -23.90 -5.29
N SER A 65 22.13 -22.89 -6.11
CA SER A 65 22.88 -23.08 -7.36
C SER A 65 24.30 -23.59 -7.09
N GLU A 66 24.99 -22.99 -6.10
CA GLU A 66 26.32 -23.37 -5.65
C GLU A 66 26.34 -24.81 -5.09
N GLU A 67 25.42 -25.14 -4.19
CA GLU A 67 25.34 -26.47 -3.55
C GLU A 67 25.03 -27.61 -4.55
N ASN A 68 24.40 -27.29 -5.68
CA ASN A 68 23.99 -28.27 -6.68
C ASN A 68 24.82 -28.23 -7.97
N GLY A 69 25.92 -27.46 -8.01
CA GLY A 69 26.79 -27.34 -9.19
C GLY A 69 26.08 -26.76 -10.43
N ARG A 70 25.03 -25.98 -10.23
CA ARG A 70 24.26 -25.33 -11.31
C ARG A 70 24.65 -23.86 -11.40
N PRO A 71 24.71 -23.25 -12.61
CA PRO A 71 24.93 -21.83 -12.71
C PRO A 71 23.75 -21.05 -12.12
N TYR A 72 24.01 -19.95 -11.42
CA TYR A 72 22.95 -19.07 -10.92
C TYR A 72 22.13 -18.50 -12.10
N GLY A 73 20.80 -18.63 -12.04
CA GLY A 73 19.92 -18.29 -13.15
C GLY A 73 19.72 -19.40 -14.19
N TRP A 74 20.11 -20.65 -13.87
CA TRP A 74 19.85 -21.80 -14.74
C TRP A 74 18.34 -22.04 -14.89
N GLY A 75 17.83 -22.05 -16.13
CA GLY A 75 16.43 -22.32 -16.45
C GLY A 75 15.46 -21.13 -16.34
N SER A 76 15.89 -19.97 -15.82
CA SER A 76 15.15 -18.71 -15.90
C SER A 76 16.03 -17.50 -15.59
N PRO A 77 15.86 -16.37 -16.30
CA PRO A 77 16.61 -15.16 -16.02
C PRO A 77 16.47 -14.72 -14.57
N VAL A 78 17.56 -14.22 -13.99
CA VAL A 78 17.54 -13.57 -12.68
C VAL A 78 16.59 -12.39 -12.77
N ARG A 79 15.47 -12.44 -12.05
CA ARG A 79 14.48 -11.37 -12.05
C ARG A 79 15.16 -10.09 -11.56
N SER A 80 15.00 -9.00 -12.30
CA SER A 80 15.18 -7.67 -11.74
C SER A 80 14.11 -7.45 -10.67
N GLY A 81 14.52 -6.99 -9.50
CA GLY A 81 13.58 -6.58 -8.46
C GLY A 81 12.89 -5.28 -8.88
N THR A 82 11.78 -4.96 -8.20
CA THR A 82 11.19 -3.63 -8.26
C THR A 82 12.20 -2.60 -7.76
N GLN A 83 12.36 -1.52 -8.52
CA GLN A 83 13.30 -0.45 -8.20
C GLN A 83 12.78 0.41 -7.04
N ASP A 84 13.70 1.00 -6.28
CA ASP A 84 13.34 1.82 -5.11
C ASP A 84 12.42 3.00 -5.46
N HIS A 85 12.58 3.60 -6.64
CA HIS A 85 11.72 4.69 -7.08
C HIS A 85 10.29 4.21 -7.38
N GLU A 86 10.13 3.01 -7.93
CA GLU A 86 8.81 2.39 -8.17
C GLU A 86 8.12 2.05 -6.84
N LEU A 87 8.88 1.55 -5.85
CA LEU A 87 8.35 1.28 -4.50
C LEU A 87 7.89 2.56 -3.81
N LYS A 88 8.69 3.63 -3.87
CA LYS A 88 8.33 4.95 -3.32
C LYS A 88 7.08 5.49 -3.99
N GLU A 89 6.97 5.35 -5.30
CA GLU A 89 5.82 5.80 -6.06
C GLU A 89 4.55 5.01 -5.72
N LEU A 90 4.63 3.68 -5.62
CA LEU A 90 3.51 2.85 -5.15
C LEU A 90 3.07 3.24 -3.74
N ARG A 91 4.03 3.47 -2.84
CA ARG A 91 3.74 3.89 -1.47
C ARG A 91 3.01 5.22 -1.42
N ARG A 92 3.46 6.19 -2.24
CA ARG A 92 2.82 7.50 -2.39
C ARG A 92 1.38 7.35 -2.90
N GLN A 93 1.16 6.56 -3.96
CA GLN A 93 -0.17 6.36 -4.55
C GLN A 93 -1.16 5.72 -3.57
N VAL A 94 -0.72 4.70 -2.80
CA VAL A 94 -1.55 4.09 -1.75
C VAL A 94 -1.93 5.14 -0.68
N ALA A 95 -0.95 5.93 -0.22
CA ALA A 95 -1.18 6.97 0.78
C ALA A 95 -2.18 8.02 0.29
N GLU A 96 -1.99 8.54 -0.93
CA GLU A 96 -2.88 9.55 -1.53
C GLU A 96 -4.31 9.03 -1.71
N ALA A 97 -4.47 7.78 -2.15
CA ALA A 97 -5.79 7.18 -2.28
C ALA A 97 -6.52 7.12 -0.92
N MET A 98 -5.82 6.74 0.15
CA MET A 98 -6.39 6.71 1.50
C MET A 98 -6.67 8.11 2.06
N VAL A 99 -5.77 9.08 1.84
CA VAL A 99 -5.96 10.48 2.23
C VAL A 99 -7.26 11.03 1.65
N ARG A 100 -7.55 10.75 0.37
CA ARG A 100 -8.81 11.17 -0.27
C ARG A 100 -10.04 10.55 0.37
N VAL A 101 -10.00 9.27 0.73
CA VAL A 101 -11.10 8.59 1.43
C VAL A 101 -11.33 9.25 2.79
N LEU A 102 -10.28 9.41 3.61
CA LEU A 102 -10.39 10.00 4.95
C LEU A 102 -10.85 11.46 4.92
N SER A 103 -10.29 12.27 4.01
CA SER A 103 -10.68 13.67 3.82
C SER A 103 -12.16 13.76 3.48
N ARG A 104 -12.64 12.92 2.56
CA ARG A 104 -14.03 12.96 2.13
C ARG A 104 -14.99 12.48 3.22
N CYS A 105 -14.63 11.45 3.98
CA CYS A 105 -15.41 11.01 5.13
C CYS A 105 -15.52 12.13 6.19
N HIS A 106 -14.40 12.78 6.51
CA HIS A 106 -14.36 13.88 7.48
C HIS A 106 -15.15 15.11 7.01
N LYS A 107 -14.95 15.54 5.76
CA LYS A 107 -15.66 16.69 5.15
C LYS A 107 -17.18 16.54 5.17
N HIS A 108 -17.68 15.30 5.13
CA HIS A 108 -19.10 14.99 5.18
C HIS A 108 -19.61 14.61 6.58
N GLY A 109 -18.78 14.73 7.62
CA GLY A 109 -19.15 14.41 9.00
C GLY A 109 -19.42 12.92 9.24
N LEU A 110 -18.88 12.04 8.39
CA LEU A 110 -18.99 10.60 8.56
C LEU A 110 -18.01 10.07 9.62
N ILE A 111 -16.96 10.83 9.89
CA ILE A 111 -16.01 10.64 10.99
C ILE A 111 -15.72 12.01 11.61
N ASP A 112 -15.40 12.04 12.90
CA ASP A 112 -14.99 13.26 13.60
C ASP A 112 -13.47 13.47 13.56
N ASP A 113 -12.99 14.56 14.17
CA ASP A 113 -11.56 14.86 14.25
C ASP A 113 -10.77 13.82 15.04
N ALA A 114 -11.35 13.28 16.13
CA ALA A 114 -10.68 12.31 16.99
C ALA A 114 -10.47 10.98 16.25
N GLU A 115 -11.48 10.52 15.49
CA GLU A 115 -11.39 9.35 14.65
C GLU A 115 -10.40 9.56 13.49
N LEU A 116 -10.43 10.73 12.84
CA LEU A 116 -9.48 11.07 11.79
C LEU A 116 -8.03 11.02 12.29
N GLU A 117 -7.74 11.63 13.43
CA GLU A 117 -6.40 11.63 14.05
C GLU A 117 -5.93 10.21 14.36
N ARG A 118 -6.80 9.41 14.97
CA ARG A 118 -6.55 8.02 15.34
C ARG A 118 -6.21 7.16 14.11
N LEU A 119 -6.99 7.26 13.04
CA LEU A 119 -6.79 6.52 11.79
C LEU A 119 -5.51 6.98 11.07
N SER A 120 -5.25 8.29 11.04
CA SER A 120 -4.06 8.87 10.40
C SER A 120 -2.77 8.45 11.11
N HIS A 121 -2.79 8.41 12.44
CA HIS A 121 -1.65 7.98 13.26
C HIS A 121 -1.25 6.53 12.95
N LYS A 122 -2.23 5.62 12.80
CA LYS A 122 -1.96 4.20 12.43
C LYS A 122 -1.16 4.07 11.13
N LEU A 123 -1.33 4.99 10.21
CA LEU A 123 -0.67 4.99 8.90
C LEU A 123 0.55 5.90 8.83
N SER A 124 0.88 6.59 9.94
CA SER A 124 1.89 7.66 9.95
C SER A 124 1.63 8.73 8.87
N LEU A 125 0.35 9.03 8.61
CA LEU A 125 -0.08 10.11 7.73
C LEU A 125 -0.32 11.38 8.55
N SER A 126 -0.03 12.54 7.96
CA SER A 126 -0.28 13.84 8.60
C SER A 126 -1.78 14.19 8.51
N PRO A 127 -2.49 14.35 9.65
CA PRO A 127 -3.89 14.78 9.67
C PRO A 127 -4.09 16.14 8.98
N GLU A 128 -3.13 17.04 9.11
CA GLU A 128 -3.14 18.36 8.47
C GLU A 128 -3.15 18.28 6.94
N ASN A 129 -2.45 17.30 6.37
CA ASN A 129 -2.47 17.09 4.93
C ASN A 129 -3.82 16.55 4.45
N ILE A 130 -4.49 15.74 5.28
CA ILE A 130 -5.80 15.18 4.97
C ILE A 130 -6.87 16.28 4.98
N LYS A 131 -6.84 17.16 5.99
CA LYS A 131 -7.79 18.29 6.10
C LYS A 131 -7.64 19.33 4.96
N ARG A 132 -6.47 19.38 4.30
CA ARG A 132 -6.18 20.32 3.20
C ARG A 132 -6.56 19.79 1.82
N GLU A 133 -6.83 18.50 1.68
CA GLU A 133 -7.27 17.91 0.41
C GLU A 133 -8.66 18.48 0.04
N LYS A 134 -8.75 19.17 -1.10
CA LYS A 134 -9.93 19.97 -1.51
C LYS A 134 -11.05 19.13 -2.12
#